data_AF-A0A8J5JI12-F1
#
_entry.id   AF-A0A8J5JI12-F1
#
_cell.length_a   1.000
_cell.length_b   1.000
_cell.length_c   1.000
_cell.angle_alpha   90.00
_cell.angle_beta   90.00
_cell.angle_gamma   90.00
#
_symmetry.space_group_name_H-M   'P 1'
#
loop_
_entity.id
_entity.type
_entity.pdbx_description
1 polymer ?
#
loop_
_entity_poly.entity_id
_entity_poly.type
_entity_poly.pdbx_seq_one_letter_code
_entity_poly.pdbx_strand_id
1 'polypeptide(L)'
;MILKDILKIQKLYNCANTTGVSVVTERPITRPQPETCADNNKYCDTWEKIGECKKNPTWMHVNCKKSCRQCGVECSDNSEHCKYWAKNGECAQNPSYMSRFCKKSCGVCHASADFISDECRDHNTHCKEWGKKLQCRANPNYMLIWCRKTCGHCQ
;
A
#
# COMPACT_ATOMS: atom_id res chain seq x y z
N MET A 1 37.88 38.74 -12.54
CA MET A 1 36.58 39.45 -12.34
C MET A 1 35.56 38.64 -11.53
N ILE A 2 35.67 37.31 -11.41
CA ILE A 2 34.65 36.45 -10.79
C ILE A 2 34.64 36.47 -9.24
N LEU A 3 35.79 36.67 -8.58
CA LEU A 3 35.87 36.61 -7.11
C LEU A 3 35.15 37.76 -6.38
N LYS A 4 35.10 38.96 -6.98
CA LYS A 4 34.45 40.13 -6.37
C LYS A 4 32.93 40.01 -6.35
N ASP A 5 32.37 39.28 -7.32
CA ASP A 5 30.93 39.05 -7.44
C ASP A 5 30.46 38.01 -6.42
N ILE A 6 31.26 36.96 -6.20
CA ILE A 6 30.99 35.94 -5.17
C ILE A 6 30.95 36.57 -3.77
N LEU A 7 31.89 37.47 -3.45
CA LEU A 7 31.93 38.14 -2.15
C LEU A 7 30.73 39.08 -1.93
N LYS A 8 30.20 39.69 -3.00
CA LYS A 8 28.97 40.50 -2.94
C LYS A 8 27.74 39.63 -2.66
N ILE A 9 27.63 38.49 -3.32
CA ILE A 9 26.50 37.56 -3.15
C ILE A 9 26.48 36.99 -1.72
N GLN A 10 27.64 36.59 -1.18
CA GLN A 10 27.74 36.09 0.20
C GLN A 10 27.29 37.12 1.25
N LYS A 11 27.51 38.42 0.98
CA LYS A 11 27.13 39.52 1.87
C LYS A 11 25.65 39.91 1.77
N LEU A 12 25.02 39.71 0.61
CA LEU A 12 23.59 39.97 0.39
C LEU A 12 22.70 38.92 1.06
N TYR A 13 23.15 37.66 1.08
CA TYR A 13 22.39 36.52 1.61
C TYR A 13 22.87 36.03 2.98
N ASN A 14 23.80 36.74 3.61
CA ASN A 14 24.30 36.49 4.97
C ASN A 14 24.77 35.03 5.20
N CYS A 15 25.43 34.43 4.19
CA CYS A 15 25.88 33.04 4.27
C CYS A 15 27.09 32.90 5.20
N ALA A 16 27.02 32.00 6.17
CA ALA A 16 28.17 31.63 7.00
C ALA A 16 29.17 30.81 6.16
N ASN A 17 30.41 31.28 6.07
CA ASN A 17 31.47 30.61 5.32
C ASN A 17 31.92 29.36 6.09
N THR A 18 31.33 28.21 5.78
CA THR A 18 31.62 26.94 6.45
C THR A 18 32.49 26.08 5.54
N THR A 19 33.75 25.93 5.95
CA THR A 19 34.68 24.97 5.37
C THR A 19 34.29 23.54 5.77
N GLY A 20 33.82 22.75 4.81
CA GLY A 20 34.11 21.32 4.72
C GLY A 20 33.72 20.40 5.89
N VAL A 21 32.45 20.39 6.30
CA VAL A 21 31.88 19.26 7.04
C VAL A 21 30.62 18.78 6.32
N SER A 22 30.69 17.59 5.72
CA SER A 22 29.51 16.92 5.19
C SER A 22 28.69 16.39 6.36
N VAL A 23 27.80 17.21 6.90
CA VAL A 23 26.75 16.73 7.79
C VAL A 23 25.80 15.93 6.91
N VAL A 24 25.88 14.60 7.00
CA VAL A 24 24.82 13.72 6.49
C VAL A 24 23.58 14.08 7.30
N THR A 25 22.72 14.91 6.70
CA THR A 25 21.38 15.14 7.21
C THR A 25 20.63 13.87 6.94
N GLU A 26 20.59 12.96 7.92
CA GLU A 26 19.58 11.91 7.92
C GLU A 26 18.24 12.63 7.84
N ARG A 27 17.57 12.51 6.68
CA ARG A 27 16.16 12.84 6.56
C ARG A 27 15.45 12.00 7.64
N PRO A 28 14.55 12.59 8.44
CA PRO A 28 13.62 11.79 9.20
C PRO A 28 12.95 10.84 8.21
N ILE A 29 13.23 9.54 8.33
CA ILE A 29 12.43 8.53 7.66
C ILE A 29 11.13 8.53 8.44
N THR A 30 10.26 9.49 8.15
CA THR A 30 8.86 9.43 8.54
C THR A 30 8.32 8.24 7.77
N ARG A 31 8.42 7.05 8.39
CA ARG A 31 7.63 5.88 8.03
C ARG A 31 6.22 6.41 7.74
N PRO A 32 5.64 6.18 6.55
CA PRO A 32 4.28 6.62 6.28
C PRO A 32 3.43 6.09 7.42
N GLN A 33 2.91 7.02 8.23
CA GLN A 33 1.94 6.71 9.25
C GLN A 33 0.78 5.98 8.55
N PRO A 34 0.13 5.01 9.21
CA PRO A 34 -1.01 4.31 8.64
C PRO A 34 -1.94 5.37 8.05
N GLU A 35 -2.23 5.24 6.74
CA GLU A 35 -3.09 6.17 6.00
C GLU A 35 -4.21 6.63 6.92
N THR A 36 -4.21 7.92 7.28
CA THR A 36 -5.22 8.46 8.18
C THR A 36 -6.55 8.10 7.58
N CYS A 37 -7.31 7.24 8.27
CA CYS A 37 -8.53 6.75 7.67
C CYS A 37 -9.54 7.89 7.63
N ALA A 38 -9.70 8.42 6.44
CA ALA A 38 -10.45 9.61 6.15
C ALA A 38 -11.32 9.39 4.92
N ASP A 39 -12.32 10.24 4.80
CA ASP A 39 -13.08 10.39 3.58
C ASP A 39 -12.36 11.38 2.66
N ASN A 40 -12.22 11.00 1.40
CA ASN A 40 -11.62 11.81 0.35
C ASN A 40 -12.66 12.63 -0.42
N ASN A 41 -13.94 12.53 -0.05
CA ASN A 41 -15.00 13.35 -0.63
C ASN A 41 -15.90 13.94 0.47
N LYS A 42 -16.20 15.23 0.33
CA LYS A 42 -17.05 15.97 1.28
C LYS A 42 -18.49 15.43 1.38
N TYR A 43 -18.95 14.68 0.38
CA TYR A 43 -20.30 14.09 0.36
C TYR A 43 -20.37 12.66 0.91
N CYS A 44 -19.27 12.09 1.41
CA CYS A 44 -19.24 10.70 1.88
C CYS A 44 -20.26 10.40 2.99
N ASP A 45 -20.48 11.31 3.93
CA ASP A 45 -21.51 11.17 4.97
C ASP A 45 -22.93 11.12 4.36
N THR A 46 -23.20 11.99 3.38
CA THR A 46 -24.49 12.01 2.70
C THR A 46 -24.73 10.74 1.89
N TRP A 47 -23.71 10.29 1.17
CA TRP A 47 -23.77 9.09 0.34
C TRP A 47 -23.89 7.82 1.18
N GLU A 48 -23.24 7.74 2.33
CA GLU A 48 -23.46 6.65 3.29
C GLU A 48 -24.93 6.59 3.74
N LYS A 49 -25.51 7.73 4.13
CA LYS A 49 -26.90 7.81 4.59
C LYS A 49 -27.92 7.37 3.55
N ILE A 50 -27.66 7.59 2.26
CA ILE A 50 -28.53 7.12 1.17
C ILE A 50 -28.17 5.71 0.66
N GLY A 51 -27.21 5.05 1.31
CA GLY A 51 -26.86 3.64 1.10
C GLY A 51 -25.83 3.36 0.00
N GLU A 52 -25.04 4.35 -0.42
CA GLU A 52 -24.06 4.18 -1.49
C GLU A 52 -22.97 3.17 -1.15
N CYS A 53 -22.64 2.96 0.13
CA CYS A 53 -21.68 1.92 0.52
C CYS A 53 -22.12 0.51 0.08
N LYS A 54 -23.43 0.28 -0.11
CA LYS A 54 -23.98 -0.98 -0.64
C LYS A 54 -24.23 -0.94 -2.15
N LYS A 55 -24.70 0.20 -2.66
CA LYS A 55 -25.03 0.37 -4.09
C LYS A 55 -23.78 0.52 -4.97
N ASN A 56 -22.76 1.19 -4.45
CA ASN A 56 -21.51 1.50 -5.14
C ASN A 56 -20.28 1.25 -4.24
N PRO A 57 -20.07 0.00 -3.78
CA PRO A 57 -19.03 -0.33 -2.81
C PRO A 57 -17.62 -0.06 -3.34
N THR A 58 -17.37 -0.29 -4.63
CA THR A 58 -16.03 -0.12 -5.23
C THR A 58 -15.57 1.33 -5.15
N TRP A 59 -16.44 2.30 -5.48
CA TRP A 59 -16.09 3.71 -5.42
C TRP A 59 -16.05 4.21 -3.97
N MET A 60 -17.05 3.81 -3.19
CA MET A 60 -17.24 4.28 -1.82
C MET A 60 -16.17 3.75 -0.86
N HIS A 61 -15.69 2.51 -1.01
CA HIS A 61 -14.63 1.99 -0.13
C HIS A 61 -13.27 2.63 -0.40
N VAL A 62 -13.05 3.21 -1.56
CA VAL A 62 -11.80 3.93 -1.88
C VAL A 62 -11.88 5.38 -1.43
N ASN A 63 -13.01 6.05 -1.69
CA ASN A 63 -13.17 7.49 -1.49
C ASN A 63 -13.86 7.86 -0.18
N CYS A 64 -14.61 6.94 0.41
CA CYS A 64 -15.42 7.15 1.60
C CYS A 64 -15.12 6.10 2.66
N LYS A 65 -13.82 5.81 2.88
CA LYS A 65 -13.33 4.78 3.79
C LYS A 65 -13.90 4.97 5.20
N LYS A 66 -13.97 6.21 5.68
CA LYS A 66 -14.46 6.51 7.03
C LYS A 66 -15.97 6.41 7.12
N SER A 67 -16.68 7.07 6.22
CA SER A 67 -18.14 7.02 6.17
C SER A 67 -18.65 5.59 6.02
N CYS A 68 -18.07 4.80 5.11
CA CYS A 68 -18.44 3.39 4.91
C CYS A 68 -17.86 2.42 5.95
N ARG A 69 -17.31 2.94 7.06
CA ARG A 69 -16.75 2.13 8.17
C ARG A 69 -15.69 1.13 7.70
N GLN A 70 -14.95 1.49 6.66
CA GLN A 70 -13.77 0.79 6.18
C GLN A 70 -12.49 1.27 6.88
N CYS A 71 -12.59 2.28 7.75
CA CYS A 71 -11.55 2.56 8.74
C CYS A 71 -11.41 1.39 9.68
N GLY A 72 -10.23 0.77 9.67
CA GLY A 72 -10.03 -0.45 10.44
C GLY A 72 -10.59 -1.68 9.73
N VAL A 73 -10.37 -1.82 8.41
CA VAL A 73 -9.99 -3.15 7.93
C VAL A 73 -8.67 -3.47 8.62
N GLU A 74 -8.74 -3.85 9.90
CA GLU A 74 -7.56 -4.21 10.66
C GLU A 74 -6.87 -5.33 9.89
N CYS A 75 -5.56 -5.17 9.78
CA CYS A 75 -4.68 -6.28 9.50
C CYS A 75 -4.75 -7.24 10.70
N SER A 76 -5.82 -8.01 10.76
CA SER A 76 -6.07 -8.99 11.79
C SER A 76 -6.47 -10.31 11.16
N ASP A 77 -6.29 -11.35 11.96
CA ASP A 77 -6.80 -12.65 11.66
C ASP A 77 -8.16 -12.78 12.33
N ASN A 78 -9.14 -13.25 11.59
CA ASN A 78 -10.51 -13.50 12.04
C ASN A 78 -10.67 -14.90 12.63
N SER A 79 -9.60 -15.69 12.71
CA SER A 79 -9.56 -17.00 13.34
C SER A 79 -8.26 -17.21 14.10
N GLU A 80 -8.34 -17.84 15.26
CA GLU A 80 -7.18 -18.25 16.06
C GLU A 80 -6.27 -19.25 15.31
N HIS A 81 -6.83 -20.02 14.37
CA HIS A 81 -6.09 -21.01 13.59
C HIS A 81 -5.34 -20.42 12.40
N CYS A 82 -5.52 -19.14 12.09
CA CYS A 82 -4.89 -18.50 10.93
C CYS A 82 -3.37 -18.70 10.90
N LYS A 83 -2.69 -18.63 12.05
CA LYS A 83 -1.24 -18.89 12.15
C LYS A 83 -0.88 -20.33 11.78
N TYR A 84 -1.68 -21.29 12.27
CA TYR A 84 -1.49 -22.70 11.98
C TYR A 84 -1.73 -22.99 10.49
N TRP A 85 -2.82 -22.49 9.93
CA TRP A 85 -3.15 -22.66 8.51
C TRP A 85 -2.11 -22.01 7.60
N ALA A 86 -1.68 -20.79 7.91
CA ALA A 86 -0.62 -20.12 7.16
C ALA A 86 0.69 -20.93 7.18
N LYS A 87 1.08 -21.46 8.36
CA LYS A 87 2.26 -22.33 8.49
C LYS A 87 2.14 -23.61 7.65
N ASN A 88 0.93 -24.16 7.49
CA ASN A 88 0.66 -25.33 6.65
C ASN A 88 0.40 -24.98 5.17
N GLY A 89 0.68 -23.76 4.74
CA GLY A 89 0.63 -23.36 3.33
C GLY A 89 -0.76 -23.00 2.80
N GLU A 90 -1.77 -22.83 3.67
CA GLU A 90 -3.12 -22.45 3.25
C GLU A 90 -3.18 -21.10 2.52
N CYS A 91 -2.22 -20.20 2.77
CA CYS A 91 -2.14 -18.94 2.03
C CYS A 91 -1.99 -19.14 0.51
N ALA A 92 -1.38 -20.26 0.08
CA ALA A 92 -1.24 -20.63 -1.32
C ALA A 92 -2.32 -21.62 -1.78
N GLN A 93 -2.74 -22.55 -0.90
CA GLN A 93 -3.72 -23.59 -1.23
C GLN A 93 -5.17 -23.08 -1.20
N ASN A 94 -5.49 -22.19 -0.26
CA ASN A 94 -6.80 -21.57 -0.10
C ASN A 94 -6.71 -20.02 -0.03
N PRO A 95 -6.23 -19.39 -1.09
CA PRO A 95 -5.88 -17.98 -1.09
C PRO A 95 -7.07 -17.05 -0.90
N SER A 96 -8.24 -17.41 -1.40
CA SER A 96 -9.46 -16.58 -1.29
C SER A 96 -9.93 -16.50 0.16
N TYR A 97 -10.01 -17.64 0.85
CA TYR A 97 -10.36 -17.67 2.26
C TYR A 97 -9.30 -16.98 3.12
N MET A 98 -8.03 -17.36 2.93
CA MET A 98 -6.94 -16.87 3.76
C MET A 98 -6.69 -15.38 3.59
N SER A 99 -6.81 -14.82 2.39
CA SER A 99 -6.70 -13.37 2.18
C SER A 99 -7.89 -12.58 2.76
N ARG A 100 -9.04 -13.22 2.97
CA ARG A 100 -10.23 -12.58 3.54
C ARG A 100 -10.26 -12.66 5.06
N PHE A 101 -9.85 -13.78 5.63
CA PHE A 101 -10.00 -14.09 7.06
C PHE A 101 -8.68 -14.21 7.81
N CYS A 102 -7.55 -14.41 7.12
CA CYS A 102 -6.23 -14.62 7.73
C CYS A 102 -5.20 -13.64 7.17
N LYS A 103 -5.60 -12.36 7.07
CA LYS A 103 -4.84 -11.32 6.38
C LYS A 103 -3.44 -11.13 6.98
N LYS A 104 -3.38 -11.15 8.31
CA LYS A 104 -2.17 -10.94 9.08
C LYS A 104 -1.25 -12.15 8.98
N SER A 105 -1.79 -13.35 9.20
CA SER A 105 -1.03 -14.59 9.10
C SER A 105 -0.48 -14.85 7.69
N CYS A 106 -1.16 -14.40 6.64
CA CYS A 106 -0.69 -14.52 5.26
C CYS A 106 0.09 -13.29 4.74
N GLY A 107 0.34 -12.29 5.58
CA GLY A 107 1.13 -11.11 5.20
C GLY A 107 0.50 -10.23 4.10
N VAL A 108 -0.82 -10.33 3.87
CA VAL A 108 -1.50 -9.59 2.79
C VAL A 108 -1.99 -8.20 3.21
N CYS A 109 -1.67 -7.79 4.43
CA CYS A 109 -2.17 -6.57 5.04
C CYS A 109 -1.72 -5.26 4.41
N HIS A 110 -0.59 -5.24 3.70
CA HIS A 110 0.01 -4.02 3.19
C HIS A 110 0.10 -3.98 1.67
N ALA A 111 -0.88 -4.58 0.97
CA ALA A 111 -1.03 -4.49 -0.48
C ALA A 111 -0.96 -3.04 -1.03
N SER A 112 -1.16 -2.00 -0.20
CA SER A 112 -1.05 -0.59 -0.59
C SER A 112 0.15 0.19 -0.05
N ALA A 113 0.96 -0.33 0.87
CA ALA A 113 2.04 0.46 1.49
C ALA A 113 3.44 -0.18 1.48
N ASP A 114 3.55 -1.52 1.52
CA ASP A 114 4.86 -2.20 1.61
C ASP A 114 5.26 -2.97 0.34
N PHE A 115 4.44 -2.89 -0.72
CA PHE A 115 4.73 -3.54 -2.01
C PHE A 115 5.49 -2.67 -3.02
N ILE A 116 6.04 -1.53 -2.57
CA ILE A 116 7.23 -0.93 -3.18
C ILE A 116 8.46 -1.71 -2.72
N SER A 117 8.49 -3.02 -2.99
CA SER A 117 9.75 -3.65 -3.31
C SER A 117 9.80 -3.71 -4.82
N ASP A 118 10.77 -2.98 -5.37
CA ASP A 118 11.00 -2.60 -6.77
C ASP A 118 11.22 -3.80 -7.73
N GLU A 119 10.90 -5.03 -7.30
CA GLU A 119 11.04 -6.22 -8.12
C GLU A 119 9.67 -6.75 -8.55
N CYS A 120 9.32 -6.42 -9.81
CA CYS A 120 8.15 -6.97 -10.46
C CYS A 120 8.33 -8.47 -10.75
N ARG A 121 7.80 -9.31 -9.86
CA ARG A 121 7.82 -10.76 -10.02
C ARG A 121 6.54 -11.44 -9.54
N ASP A 122 6.35 -12.65 -10.05
CA ASP A 122 5.39 -13.61 -9.52
C ASP A 122 6.05 -14.36 -8.37
N HIS A 123 5.35 -14.45 -7.25
CA HIS A 123 5.79 -15.16 -6.04
C HIS A 123 5.29 -16.59 -5.98
N ASN A 124 4.30 -16.95 -6.81
CA ASN A 124 3.80 -18.32 -6.94
C ASN A 124 4.18 -18.91 -8.32
N THR A 125 4.66 -20.14 -8.32
CA THR A 125 5.05 -20.87 -9.54
C THR A 125 3.89 -21.09 -10.50
N HIS A 126 2.66 -21.15 -10.00
CA HIS A 126 1.45 -21.37 -10.79
C HIS A 126 0.85 -20.09 -11.39
N CYS A 127 1.43 -18.91 -11.13
CA CYS A 127 0.87 -17.65 -11.61
C CYS A 127 0.57 -17.68 -13.11
N LYS A 128 1.50 -18.16 -13.94
CA LYS A 128 1.31 -18.27 -15.40
C LYS A 128 0.08 -19.10 -15.78
N GLU A 129 -0.16 -20.21 -15.10
CA GLU A 129 -1.31 -21.09 -15.37
C GLU A 129 -2.61 -20.45 -14.91
N TRP A 130 -2.60 -19.86 -13.71
CA TRP A 130 -3.75 -19.16 -13.15
C TRP A 130 -4.12 -17.91 -13.94
N GLY A 131 -3.15 -17.18 -14.48
CA GLY A 131 -3.35 -16.09 -15.41
C GLY A 131 -4.15 -16.53 -16.64
N LYS A 132 -3.77 -17.66 -17.25
CA LYS A 132 -4.52 -18.26 -18.38
C LYS A 132 -5.94 -18.68 -17.98
N LYS A 133 -6.16 -19.09 -16.72
CA LYS A 133 -7.47 -19.44 -16.15
C LYS A 133 -8.26 -18.22 -15.64
N LEU A 134 -7.94 -17.01 -16.10
CA LEU A 134 -8.62 -15.76 -15.75
C LEU A 134 -8.65 -15.44 -14.24
N GLN A 135 -7.71 -16.01 -13.47
CA GLN A 135 -7.69 -15.80 -12.03
C GLN A 135 -7.39 -14.35 -11.66
N CYS A 136 -6.70 -13.59 -12.52
CA CYS A 136 -6.49 -12.15 -12.30
C CYS A 136 -7.82 -11.38 -12.13
N ARG A 137 -8.91 -11.84 -12.78
CA ARG A 137 -10.25 -11.27 -12.63
C ARG A 137 -11.08 -11.99 -11.57
N ALA A 138 -10.96 -13.31 -11.49
CA ALA A 138 -11.77 -14.11 -10.58
C ALA A 138 -11.31 -14.01 -9.11
N ASN A 139 -10.01 -13.86 -8.88
CA ASN A 139 -9.36 -13.80 -7.57
C ASN A 139 -8.34 -12.64 -7.49
N PRO A 140 -8.78 -11.39 -7.71
CA PRO A 140 -7.89 -10.24 -7.87
C PRO A 140 -7.08 -9.96 -6.61
N ASN A 141 -7.63 -10.17 -5.40
CA ASN A 141 -6.91 -9.94 -4.15
C ASN A 141 -5.64 -10.79 -4.02
N TYR A 142 -5.72 -12.06 -4.40
CA TYR A 142 -4.54 -12.93 -4.35
C TYR A 142 -3.61 -12.67 -5.53
N MET A 143 -4.19 -12.61 -6.73
CA MET A 143 -3.43 -12.53 -7.97
C MET A 143 -2.68 -11.21 -8.13
N LEU A 144 -3.26 -10.09 -7.68
CA LEU A 144 -2.59 -8.78 -7.69
C LEU A 144 -1.54 -8.63 -6.58
N ILE A 145 -1.39 -9.60 -5.67
CA ILE A 145 -0.33 -9.59 -4.64
C ILE A 145 0.76 -10.60 -4.99
N TRP A 146 0.35 -11.83 -5.30
CA TRP A 146 1.26 -12.97 -5.50
C TRP A 146 1.61 -13.22 -6.97
N CYS A 147 0.84 -12.69 -7.92
CA CYS A 147 1.00 -12.91 -9.36
C CYS A 147 1.03 -11.58 -10.13
N ARG A 148 1.67 -10.57 -9.53
CA ARG A 148 1.67 -9.18 -10.01
C ARG A 148 2.16 -9.05 -11.45
N LYS A 149 3.22 -9.77 -11.80
CA LYS A 149 3.79 -9.73 -13.15
C LYS A 149 2.85 -10.39 -14.15
N THR A 150 2.37 -11.60 -13.85
CA THR A 150 1.40 -12.29 -14.70
C THR A 150 0.13 -11.48 -14.92
N CYS A 151 -0.37 -10.78 -13.90
CA CYS A 151 -1.59 -9.99 -14.00
C CYS A 151 -1.38 -8.54 -14.48
N GLY A 152 -0.17 -8.18 -14.91
CA GLY A 152 0.14 -6.84 -15.43
C GLY A 152 0.01 -5.73 -14.38
N HIS A 153 0.15 -6.06 -13.11
CA HIS A 153 0.07 -5.11 -12.00
C HIS A 153 1.41 -4.40 -11.73
N CYS A 154 2.50 -4.86 -12.35
CA CYS A 154 3.80 -4.20 -12.39
C CYS A 154 4.49 -4.53 -13.73
N GLN A 155 5.47 -3.72 -14.13
CA GLN A 155 6.30 -3.91 -15.33
C GLN A 155 7.77 -3.82 -14.95
#